data_AF-A0A2N9MJ58-F1
#
_entry.id   AF-A0A2N9MJ58-F1
#
_cell.length_a   1.000
_cell.length_b   1.000
_cell.length_c   1.000
_cell.angle_alpha   90.00
_cell.angle_beta   90.00
_cell.angle_gamma   90.00
#
_symmetry.space_group_name_H-M   'P 1'
#
loop_
_entity.id
_entity.type
_entity.pdbx_description
1 polymer ?
#
loop_
_entity_poly.entity_id
_entity_poly.type
_entity_poly.pdbx_seq_one_letter_code
_entity_poly.pdbx_strand_id
1 'polypeptide(L)' 'MDPFPIAKTSWLPGDTREVEQSRVRQEIGMEYDSYRRIYLADGHEWQIAGQIAREDGKKYYIFECIS' A
#
# COMPACT_ATOMS: atom_id res chain seq x y z
N MET A 1 -3.32 -0.36 -21.26
CA MET A 1 -3.95 -1.43 -20.48
C MET A 1 -3.19 -1.50 -19.17
N ASP A 2 -3.79 -1.03 -18.08
CA ASP A 2 -3.23 -1.24 -16.74
C ASP A 2 -3.22 -2.75 -16.47
N PRO A 3 -2.05 -3.38 -16.28
CA PRO A 3 -1.98 -4.83 -16.07
C PRO A 3 -2.51 -5.25 -14.68
N PHE A 4 -2.85 -4.28 -13.84
CA PHE A 4 -3.15 -4.48 -12.43
C PHE A 4 -4.38 -3.63 -12.04
N PRO A 5 -5.60 -4.13 -12.29
CA PRO A 5 -6.80 -3.41 -11.91
C PRO A 5 -6.82 -3.22 -10.38
N ILE A 6 -6.85 -1.97 -9.93
CA ILE A 6 -7.01 -1.62 -8.52
C ILE A 6 -8.41 -2.11 -8.11
N ALA A 7 -8.47 -3.26 -7.45
CA ALA A 7 -9.70 -4.00 -7.18
C ALA A 7 -10.69 -3.28 -6.25
N LYS A 8 -10.25 -2.22 -5.58
CA LYS A 8 -11.04 -1.40 -4.67
C LYS A 8 -10.58 0.06 -4.78
N THR A 9 -11.43 0.92 -5.33
CA THR A 9 -11.19 2.37 -5.47
C THR A 9 -11.83 3.20 -4.34
N SER A 10 -12.39 2.52 -3.34
CA SER A 10 -13.04 3.16 -2.20
C SER A 10 -12.44 2.59 -0.93
N TRP A 11 -11.63 3.40 -0.27
CA TRP A 11 -10.96 3.08 0.98
C TRP A 11 -11.53 3.96 2.08
N LEU A 12 -11.75 3.36 3.24
CA LEU A 12 -12.15 4.07 4.45
C LEU A 12 -11.00 4.08 5.46
N PRO A 13 -10.90 5.07 6.34
CA PRO A 13 -9.96 5.03 7.44
C PRO A 13 -10.12 3.74 8.26
N GLY A 14 -9.01 3.03 8.49
CA GLY A 14 -8.96 1.72 9.14
C GLY A 14 -9.04 0.53 8.17
N ASP A 15 -9.35 0.74 6.89
CA ASP A 15 -9.20 -0.32 5.89
C ASP A 15 -7.73 -0.69 5.75
N THR A 16 -7.46 -1.98 5.55
CA THR A 16 -6.12 -2.49 5.32
C THR A 16 -5.97 -3.11 3.94
N ARG A 17 -4.77 -3.03 3.39
CA ARG A 17 -4.38 -3.73 2.15
C ARG A 17 -2.99 -4.32 2.25
N GLU A 18 -2.81 -5.46 1.61
CA GLU A 18 -1.50 -6.10 1.50
C GLU A 18 -0.85 -5.72 0.18
N VAL A 19 0.41 -5.31 0.24
CA VAL A 19 1.19 -4.90 -0.93
C VAL A 19 2.55 -5.57 -0.86
N GLU A 20 2.95 -6.24 -1.94
CA GLU A 20 4.30 -6.79 -2.03
C GLU A 20 5.34 -5.66 -1.97
N GLN A 21 6.39 -5.83 -1.17
CA GLN A 21 7.45 -4.82 -0.97
C GLN A 21 8.03 -4.31 -2.30
N SER A 22 8.22 -5.20 -3.27
CA SER A 22 8.73 -4.88 -4.61
C SER A 22 7.79 -3.98 -5.40
N ARG A 23 6.48 -4.06 -5.13
CA ARG A 23 5.39 -3.41 -5.88
C ARG A 23 4.95 -2.07 -5.28
N VAL A 24 5.32 -1.78 -4.03
CA VAL A 24 4.95 -0.53 -3.32
C VAL A 24 5.16 0.71 -4.22
N ARG A 25 6.33 0.82 -4.86
CA ARG A 25 6.66 1.98 -5.69
C ARG A 25 6.23 1.86 -7.16
N GLN A 26 5.91 0.66 -7.64
CA GLN A 26 5.72 0.39 -9.07
C GLN A 26 4.25 0.30 -9.48
N GLU A 27 3.39 -0.33 -8.68
CA GLU A 27 2.00 -0.61 -9.06
C GLU A 27 0.99 0.39 -8.49
N ILE A 28 1.27 0.97 -7.33
CA ILE A 28 0.28 1.75 -6.58
C ILE A 28 0.50 3.27 -6.76
N GLY A 29 1.56 3.66 -7.48
CA GLY A 29 1.96 5.06 -7.57
C GLY A 29 2.16 5.69 -6.18
N MET A 30 2.51 4.89 -5.17
CA MET A 30 2.64 5.36 -3.79
C MET A 30 3.80 6.34 -3.70
N GLU A 31 3.47 7.61 -3.48
CA GLU A 31 4.45 8.63 -3.13
C GLU A 31 4.73 8.56 -1.63
N TYR A 32 6.00 8.57 -1.25
CA TYR A 32 6.37 8.55 0.16
C TYR A 32 6.63 9.98 0.64
N ASP A 33 5.77 10.48 1.52
CA ASP A 33 6.03 11.71 2.26
C ASP A 33 6.95 11.40 3.45
N SER A 34 8.23 11.72 3.30
CA SER A 34 9.24 11.48 4.32
C SER A 34 9.08 12.34 5.59
N TYR A 35 8.41 13.49 5.48
CA TYR A 35 8.18 14.38 6.61
C TYR A 35 7.13 13.79 7.54
N ARG A 36 6.03 13.30 6.97
CA ARG A 36 4.92 12.67 7.72
C ARG A 36 5.10 11.17 7.91
N ARG A 37 6.05 10.56 7.20
CA ARG A 37 6.30 9.11 7.13
C ARG A 37 5.08 8.30 6.65
N ILE A 38 4.30 8.89 5.76
CA ILE A 38 3.11 8.27 5.17
C ILE A 38 3.31 8.02 3.68
N TYR A 39 2.50 7.12 3.14
CA TYR A 39 2.42 6.81 1.72
C TYR A 39 1.13 7.39 1.17
N LEU A 40 1.22 8.11 0.06
CA LEU A 40 0.08 8.70 -0.63
C LEU A 40 -0.24 7.86 -1.85
N ALA A 41 -1.44 7.28 -1.89
CA ALA A 41 -1.90 6.52 -3.04
C ALA A 41 -3.42 6.49 -3.09
N ASP A 42 -3.96 6.45 -4.30
CA ASP A 42 -5.41 6.43 -4.55
C ASP A 42 -6.14 7.64 -3.95
N GLY A 43 -5.44 8.77 -3.76
CA GLY A 43 -5.97 9.96 -3.07
C GLY A 43 -6.07 9.81 -1.55
N HIS A 44 -5.58 8.70 -1.00
CA HIS A 44 -5.62 8.38 0.42
C HIS A 44 -4.22 8.36 1.04
N GLU A 45 -4.20 8.61 2.34
CA GLU A 45 -3.00 8.47 3.16
C GLU A 45 -2.91 7.04 3.71
N TRP A 46 -1.71 6.49 3.68
CA TRP A 46 -1.44 5.12 4.07
C TRP A 46 -0.23 5.06 5.01
N GLN A 47 -0.30 4.20 6.01
CA GLN A 47 0.83 3.87 6.87
C GLN A 47 1.12 2.38 6.85
N ILE A 48 2.37 2.00 7.08
CA ILE A 48 2.73 0.59 7.25
C ILE A 48 2.30 0.17 8.66
N ALA A 49 1.23 -0.62 8.74
CA ALA A 49 0.75 -1.22 9.99
C ALA A 49 1.51 -2.51 10.35
N GLY A 50 2.10 -3.18 9.35
CA GLY A 50 2.86 -4.40 9.58
C GLY A 50 3.60 -4.91 8.34
N GLN A 51 4.38 -5.97 8.55
CA GLN A 51 5.03 -6.69 7.47
C GLN A 51 4.81 -8.20 7.64
N ILE A 52 4.56 -8.89 6.54
CA ILE A 52 4.37 -10.34 6.48
C ILE A 52 5.46 -10.90 5.56
N ALA A 53 6.23 -11.86 6.06
CA ALA A 53 7.08 -12.69 5.22
C ALA A 53 6.28 -13.94 4.84
N ARG A 54 6.10 -14.20 3.55
CA ARG A 54 5.46 -15.43 3.07
C ARG A 54 6.52 -16.50 2.77
N GLU A 55 6.09 -17.76 2.77
CA GLU A 55 6.97 -18.93 2.58
C GLU A 55 7.66 -18.95 1.20
N ASP A 56 7.14 -18.21 0.22
CA ASP A 56 7.76 -18.02 -1.10
C ASP A 56 8.96 -17.05 -1.09
N GLY A 57 9.37 -16.57 0.09
CA GLY A 57 10.47 -15.63 0.28
C GLY A 57 10.08 -14.18 -0.03
N LYS A 58 8.82 -13.91 -0.41
CA LYS A 58 8.34 -12.56 -0.67
C LYS A 58 7.92 -11.87 0.61
N LYS A 59 8.17 -10.57 0.64
CA LYS A 59 7.78 -9.68 1.73
C LYS A 59 6.60 -8.85 1.30
N TYR A 60 5.60 -8.78 2.17
CA TYR A 60 4.40 -7.99 2.00
C TYR A 60 4.33 -6.97 3.13
N TYR A 61 3.93 -5.75 2.80
CA TYR A 61 3.55 -4.74 3.77
C TYR A 61 2.04 -4.70 3.89
N ILE A 62 1.58 -4.59 5.13
CA ILE A 62 0.19 -4.27 5.45
C ILE A 62 0.13 -2.75 5.54
N PHE A 63 -0.59 -2.15 4.61
CA PHE A 63 -0.91 -0.74 4.64
C PHE A 63 -2.28 -0.55 5.27
N GLU A 64 -2.38 0.40 6.18
CA GLU A 64 -3.63 0.86 6.78
C GLU A 64 -3.94 2.26 6.24
N CYS A 65 -5.17 2.45 5.78
CA CYS A 65 -5.67 3.74 5.34
C CYS A 65 -5.93 4.62 6.56
N ILE A 66 -5.37 5.82 6.57
CA ILE A 66 -5.49 6.77 7.68
C ILE A 66 -6.42 7.94 7.33
N SER A 67 -6.61 8.27 6.05
CA SER A 67 -7.57 9.28 5.59
C SER A 67 -8.00 9.03 4.15
#